data_AF-A0A2A2GCR9-F1
#
_entry.id   AF-A0A2A2GCR9-F1
#
_cell.length_a   1.000
_cell.length_b   1.000
_cell.length_c   1.000
_cell.angle_alpha   90.00
_cell.angle_beta   90.00
_cell.angle_gamma   90.00
#
_symmetry.space_group_name_H-M   'P 1'
#
loop_
_entity.id
_entity.type
_entity.pdbx_description
1 polymer ?
#
loop_
_entity_poly.entity_id
_entity_poly.type
_entity_poly.pdbx_seq_one_letter_code
_entity_poly.pdbx_strand_id
1 'polypeptide(L)'
;MAADPSAPPEPARWIKLRASAAERARWQALAASRGVSLSDLIRASLGGLRLRARREPPPVAPELLRELARIGNNLNQLARAANRHEPVTATALLARLIAIERELRAIRAAHRRADPPGSG
;
A
#
# COMPACT_ATOMS: atom_id res chain seq x y z
N MET A 1 -4.68 -35.42 -14.58
CA MET A 1 -6.04 -35.71 -14.09
C MET A 1 -7.02 -35.12 -15.08
N ALA A 2 -7.56 -35.94 -15.97
CA ALA A 2 -8.62 -35.51 -16.87
C ALA A 2 -9.88 -35.28 -16.01
N ALA A 3 -10.48 -34.09 -16.12
CA ALA A 3 -11.72 -33.77 -15.43
C ALA A 3 -12.83 -34.69 -15.96
N ASP A 4 -13.59 -35.28 -15.03
CA ASP A 4 -14.75 -36.12 -15.29
C ASP A 4 -15.84 -35.31 -16.03
N PRO A 5 -16.25 -35.70 -17.25
CA PRO A 5 -17.25 -34.98 -18.04
C PRO A 5 -18.69 -35.07 -17.48
N SER A 6 -18.91 -35.82 -16.39
CA SER A 6 -20.20 -35.98 -15.72
C SER A 6 -20.44 -35.00 -14.56
N ALA A 7 -19.48 -34.17 -14.17
CA ALA A 7 -19.66 -33.25 -13.06
C ALA A 7 -20.63 -32.11 -13.43
N PRO A 8 -21.65 -31.81 -12.59
CA PRO A 8 -22.54 -30.68 -12.85
C PRO A 8 -21.72 -29.38 -12.94
N PRO A 9 -22.04 -28.48 -13.90
CA PRO A 9 -21.28 -27.26 -14.09
C PRO A 9 -21.30 -26.43 -12.80
N GLU A 10 -20.13 -25.96 -12.35
CA GLU A 10 -20.05 -25.10 -11.19
C GLU A 10 -20.96 -23.87 -11.37
N PRO A 11 -21.67 -23.44 -10.31
CA PRO A 11 -22.59 -22.32 -10.42
C PRO A 11 -21.83 -21.05 -10.79
N ALA A 12 -22.32 -20.32 -11.79
CA ALA A 12 -21.75 -19.07 -12.23
C ALA A 12 -21.69 -18.05 -11.08
N ARG A 13 -20.52 -17.44 -10.87
CA ARG A 13 -20.31 -16.40 -9.85
C ARG A 13 -20.17 -15.04 -10.51
N TRP A 14 -20.76 -14.03 -9.89
CA TRP A 14 -20.69 -12.65 -10.37
C TRP A 14 -19.35 -11.99 -10.01
N ILE A 15 -18.70 -11.38 -11.00
CA ILE A 15 -17.52 -10.53 -10.82
C ILE A 15 -17.96 -9.08 -10.98
N LYS A 16 -17.79 -8.27 -9.93
CA LYS A 16 -18.11 -6.83 -9.95
C LYS A 16 -16.87 -6.04 -10.39
N LEU A 17 -16.99 -5.28 -11.48
CA LEU A 17 -15.95 -4.39 -11.99
C LEU A 17 -16.46 -2.95 -11.96
N ARG A 18 -15.69 -2.03 -11.35
CA ARG A 18 -16.00 -0.60 -11.40
C ARG A 18 -15.53 -0.04 -12.74
N ALA A 19 -16.39 0.71 -13.43
CA ALA A 19 -16.08 1.38 -14.68
C ALA A 19 -16.84 2.71 -14.75
N SER A 20 -16.24 3.71 -15.39
CA SER A 20 -16.94 4.93 -15.79
C SER A 20 -17.96 4.64 -16.90
N ALA A 21 -18.92 5.56 -17.08
CA ALA A 21 -19.91 5.45 -18.15
C ALA A 21 -19.24 5.39 -19.54
N ALA A 22 -18.20 6.19 -19.76
CA ALA A 22 -17.46 6.21 -21.02
C ALA A 22 -16.72 4.90 -21.28
N GLU A 23 -16.09 4.29 -20.26
CA GLU A 23 -15.44 2.98 -20.39
C GLU A 23 -16.44 1.89 -20.75
N ARG A 24 -17.58 1.85 -20.04
CA ARG A 24 -18.63 0.87 -20.32
C ARG A 24 -19.15 1.00 -21.75
N ALA A 25 -19.42 2.22 -22.22
CA ALA A 25 -19.90 2.46 -23.57
C ALA A 25 -18.89 1.99 -24.63
N ARG A 26 -17.60 2.30 -24.43
CA ARG A 26 -16.53 1.83 -25.32
C ARG A 26 -16.46 0.31 -25.39
N TRP A 27 -16.52 -0.38 -24.26
CA TRP A 27 -16.47 -1.84 -24.25
C TRP A 27 -17.72 -2.47 -24.87
N GLN A 28 -18.89 -1.88 -24.67
CA GLN A 28 -20.13 -2.33 -25.32
C GLN A 28 -20.05 -2.19 -26.84
N ALA A 29 -19.58 -1.05 -27.35
CA ALA A 29 -19.36 -0.85 -28.78
C ALA A 29 -18.33 -1.84 -29.36
N LEU A 30 -17.26 -2.12 -28.59
CA LEU A 30 -16.22 -3.07 -28.98
C LEU A 30 -16.71 -4.52 -29.03
N ALA A 31 -17.63 -4.88 -28.13
CA ALA A 31 -18.26 -6.19 -28.09
C ALA A 31 -19.24 -6.34 -29.27
N ALA A 32 -20.07 -5.31 -29.50
CA ALA A 32 -21.00 -5.26 -30.62
C ALA A 32 -20.30 -5.37 -31.98
N SER A 33 -19.18 -4.66 -32.18
CA SER A 33 -18.42 -4.73 -33.44
C SER A 33 -17.77 -6.10 -33.68
N ARG A 34 -17.63 -6.92 -32.65
CA ARG A 34 -17.11 -8.30 -32.71
C ARG A 34 -18.21 -9.35 -32.66
N GLY A 35 -19.47 -8.96 -32.54
CA GLY A 35 -20.60 -9.89 -32.42
C GLY A 35 -20.57 -10.76 -31.14
N VAL A 36 -19.87 -10.32 -30.09
CA VAL A 36 -19.77 -11.05 -28.82
C VAL A 36 -20.43 -10.28 -27.69
N SER A 37 -20.76 -10.96 -26.59
CA SER A 37 -21.25 -10.28 -25.39
C SER A 37 -20.11 -9.51 -24.70
N LEU A 38 -20.47 -8.48 -23.92
CA LEU A 38 -19.49 -7.78 -23.08
C LEU A 38 -18.78 -8.74 -22.10
N SER A 39 -19.49 -9.74 -21.59
CA SER A 39 -18.92 -10.77 -20.71
C SER A 39 -17.89 -11.64 -21.43
N ASP A 40 -18.15 -12.03 -22.68
CA ASP A 40 -17.21 -12.81 -23.50
C ASP A 40 -15.99 -11.99 -23.88
N LEU A 41 -16.20 -10.73 -24.26
CA LEU A 41 -15.11 -9.79 -24.52
C LEU A 41 -14.19 -9.65 -23.30
N ILE A 42 -14.76 -9.46 -22.11
CA ILE A 42 -14.00 -9.35 -20.85
C ILE A 42 -13.28 -10.67 -20.54
N ARG A 43 -13.93 -11.83 -20.69
CA ARG A 43 -13.30 -13.13 -20.46
C ARG A 43 -12.12 -13.38 -21.41
N ALA A 44 -12.31 -13.14 -22.71
CA ALA A 44 -11.25 -13.29 -23.71
C ALA A 44 -10.09 -12.33 -23.45
N SER A 45 -10.40 -11.09 -23.06
CA SER A 45 -9.39 -10.09 -22.69
C SER A 45 -8.60 -10.53 -21.47
N LEU A 46 -9.26 -10.99 -20.40
CA LEU A 46 -8.60 -11.46 -19.17
C LEU A 46 -7.76 -12.73 -19.40
N GLY A 47 -8.22 -13.66 -20.24
CA GLY A 47 -7.51 -14.89 -20.54
C GLY A 47 -6.18 -14.69 -21.29
N GLY A 48 -6.04 -13.59 -22.04
CA GLY A 48 -4.83 -13.27 -22.81
C GLY A 48 -3.83 -12.34 -22.10
N LEU A 49 -4.17 -11.81 -20.93
CA LEU A 49 -3.33 -10.82 -20.25
C LEU A 49 -2.22 -11.49 -19.44
N ARG A 50 -0.99 -11.39 -19.94
CA ARG A 50 0.20 -11.50 -19.09
C ARG A 50 0.34 -10.22 -18.26
N LEU A 51 -0.25 -10.23 -17.06
CA LEU A 51 -0.01 -9.18 -16.09
C LEU A 51 1.48 -9.19 -15.74
N ARG A 52 2.18 -8.09 -16.00
CA ARG A 52 3.50 -7.88 -15.40
C ARG A 52 3.29 -7.93 -13.89
N ALA A 53 3.93 -8.89 -13.23
CA ALA A 53 4.02 -8.88 -11.78
C ALA A 53 4.49 -7.48 -11.37
N ARG A 54 3.71 -6.84 -10.49
CA ARG A 54 4.15 -5.59 -9.88
C ARG A 54 5.56 -5.85 -9.35
N ARG A 55 6.52 -5.01 -9.72
CA ARG A 55 7.87 -5.10 -9.17
C ARG A 55 7.70 -4.98 -7.66
N GLU A 56 7.83 -6.11 -6.98
CA GLU A 56 7.71 -6.14 -5.54
C GLU A 56 8.87 -5.29 -5.02
N PRO A 57 8.60 -4.26 -4.19
CA PRO A 57 9.67 -3.55 -3.54
C PRO A 57 10.56 -4.59 -2.82
N PRO A 58 11.88 -4.34 -2.74
CA PRO A 58 12.77 -5.24 -2.02
C PRO A 58 12.17 -5.59 -0.66
N PRO A 59 12.31 -6.84 -0.17
CA PRO A 59 11.86 -7.19 1.16
C PRO A 59 12.62 -6.31 2.17
N VAL A 60 11.92 -5.32 2.73
CA VAL A 60 12.42 -4.43 3.79
C VAL A 60 11.84 -4.93 5.10
N ALA A 61 12.66 -5.00 6.15
CA ALA A 61 12.20 -5.39 7.48
C ALA A 61 10.99 -4.52 7.90
N PRO A 62 9.86 -5.11 8.31
CA PRO A 62 8.66 -4.37 8.71
C PRO A 62 8.94 -3.32 9.80
N GLU A 63 9.93 -3.57 10.64
CA GLU A 63 10.40 -2.68 11.71
C GLU A 63 10.95 -1.38 11.12
N LEU A 64 11.74 -1.45 10.03
CA LEU A 64 12.27 -0.26 9.35
C LEU A 64 11.16 0.58 8.72
N LEU A 65 10.12 -0.06 8.16
CA LEU A 65 8.98 0.65 7.60
C LEU A 65 8.16 1.36 8.69
N ARG A 66 7.96 0.72 9.85
CA ARG A 66 7.30 1.33 11.01
C ARG A 66 8.10 2.52 11.53
N GLU A 67 9.41 2.40 11.61
CA GLU A 67 10.29 3.49 12.02
C GLU A 67 10.25 4.67 11.05
N LEU A 68 10.30 4.40 9.75
CA LEU A 68 10.18 5.45 8.73
C LEU A 68 8.82 6.16 8.80
N ALA A 69 7.73 5.40 8.99
CA ALA A 69 6.40 5.97 9.18
C ALA A 69 6.32 6.84 10.44
N ARG A 70 6.95 6.41 11.54
CA ARG A 70 7.03 7.18 12.79
C ARG A 70 7.78 8.51 12.58
N ILE A 71 8.92 8.47 11.89
CA ILE A 71 9.69 9.68 11.54
C ILE A 71 8.84 10.63 10.69
N GLY A 72 8.18 10.12 9.65
CA GLY A 72 7.31 10.92 8.78
C GLY A 72 6.15 11.57 9.54
N ASN A 73 5.54 10.86 10.48
CA ASN A 73 4.49 11.40 11.33
C ASN A 73 4.99 12.53 12.23
N ASN A 74 6.17 12.39 12.82
CA ASN A 74 6.79 13.43 13.65
C ASN A 74 7.08 14.70 12.83
N LEU A 75 7.65 14.54 11.63
CA LEU A 75 7.89 15.66 10.72
C LEU A 75 6.58 16.39 10.34
N ASN A 76 5.52 15.64 10.07
CA ASN A 76 4.21 16.21 9.76
C ASN A 76 3.58 16.96 10.96
N GLN A 77 3.82 16.50 12.19
CA GLN A 77 3.38 17.21 13.39
C GLN A 77 4.14 18.54 13.57
N LEU A 78 5.46 18.53 13.33
CA LEU A 78 6.30 19.73 13.38
C LEU A 78 5.91 20.74 12.29
N ALA A 79 5.72 20.27 11.05
CA ALA A 79 5.26 21.11 9.95
C ALA A 79 3.90 21.74 10.28
N ARG A 80 2.95 20.96 10.80
CA ARG A 80 1.66 21.48 11.25
C ARG A 80 1.81 22.50 12.40
N ALA A 81 2.72 22.26 13.35
CA ALA A 81 2.95 23.20 14.45
C ALA A 81 3.57 24.52 13.96
N ALA A 82 4.55 24.46 13.06
CA ALA A 82 5.15 25.62 12.44
C ALA A 82 4.13 26.42 11.62
N ASN A 83 3.28 25.72 10.85
CA ASN A 83 2.29 26.35 9.99
C ASN A 83 1.13 27.00 10.76
N ARG A 84 0.91 26.65 12.04
CA ARG A 84 -0.19 27.22 12.84
C ARG A 84 0.03 28.68 13.27
N HIS A 85 1.23 29.26 13.13
CA HIS A 85 1.52 30.67 13.47
C HIS A 85 0.97 31.15 14.83
N GLU A 86 0.71 30.24 15.76
CA GLU A 86 0.28 30.55 17.12
C GLU A 86 1.53 30.65 18.01
N PRO A 87 1.61 31.65 18.91
CA PRO A 87 2.74 31.78 19.82
C PRO A 87 2.76 30.57 20.76
N VAL A 88 3.66 29.62 20.48
CA VAL A 88 3.93 28.50 21.37
C VAL A 88 4.67 29.05 22.58
N THR A 89 4.12 28.82 23.78
CA THR A 89 4.77 29.25 25.01
C THR A 89 6.11 28.53 25.18
N ALA A 90 7.13 29.24 25.68
CA ALA A 90 8.47 28.66 25.88
C ALA A 90 8.43 27.36 26.71
N THR A 91 7.50 27.29 27.67
CA THR A 91 7.26 26.09 28.50
C THR A 91 6.76 24.89 27.67
N ALA A 92 5.82 25.11 26.75
CA ALA A 92 5.33 24.04 25.88
C ALA A 92 6.41 23.54 24.91
N LEU A 93 7.25 24.45 24.41
CA LEU A 93 8.40 24.11 23.57
C LEU A 93 9.44 23.29 24.35
N LEU A 94 9.83 23.75 25.55
CA LEU A 94 10.78 23.04 26.41
C LEU A 94 10.28 21.63 26.79
N ALA A 95 9.01 21.50 27.15
CA ALA A 95 8.41 20.20 27.44
C ALA A 95 8.49 19.24 26.23
N ARG A 96 8.26 19.76 25.02
CA ARG A 96 8.34 18.96 23.79
C ARG A 96 9.77 18.55 23.45
N LEU A 97 10.75 19.44 23.65
CA LEU A 97 12.16 19.15 23.44
C LEU A 97 12.69 18.09 24.41
N ILE A 98 12.32 18.17 25.69
CA ILE A 98 12.67 17.16 26.69
C ILE A 98 12.09 15.79 26.33
N ALA A 99 10.85 15.74 25.84
CA ALA A 99 10.22 14.49 25.40
C ALA A 99 11.00 13.86 24.22
N ILE A 100 11.36 14.66 23.21
CA ILE A 100 12.15 14.21 22.06
C ILE A 100 13.53 13.70 22.52
N GLU A 101 14.20 14.41 23.43
CA GLU A 101 15.50 13.99 23.94
C GLU A 101 15.42 12.63 24.66
N ARG A 102 14.37 12.40 25.46
CA ARG A 102 14.15 11.11 26.15
C ARG A 102 13.93 9.98 25.16
N GLU A 103 13.09 10.18 24.15
CA GLU A 103 12.84 9.18 23.11
C GLU A 103 14.13 8.85 22.34
N LEU A 104 14.92 9.88 21.98
CA LEU A 104 16.18 9.69 21.27
C LEU A 104 17.22 8.95 22.12
N ARG A 105 17.29 9.24 23.43
CA ARG A 105 18.14 8.50 24.38
C ARG A 105 17.73 7.02 24.47
N ALA A 106 16.43 6.72 24.51
CA ALA A 106 15.93 5.35 24.54
C ALA A 106 16.28 4.57 23.27
N ILE A 107 16.10 5.18 22.09
CA ILE A 107 16.48 4.58 20.81
C ILE A 107 17.99 4.31 20.76
N ARG A 108 18.82 5.29 21.15
CA ARG A 108 20.28 5.13 21.22
C ARG A 108 20.70 4.03 22.19
N ALA A 109 20.06 3.92 23.35
CA ALA A 109 20.36 2.88 24.31
C ALA A 109 20.00 1.48 23.80
N ALA A 110 18.86 1.34 23.10
CA ALA A 110 18.45 0.09 22.48
C ALA A 110 19.44 -0.36 21.38
N HIS A 111 19.95 0.58 20.58
CA HIS A 111 20.88 0.27 19.48
C HIS A 111 22.34 0.07 19.96
N ARG A 112 22.77 0.72 21.04
CA ARG A 112 24.11 0.52 21.62
C ARG A 112 24.29 -0.88 22.24
N ARG A 113 23.19 -1.57 22.59
CA ARG A 113 23.21 -2.97 23.07
C ARG A 113 23.14 -4.00 21.94
N ALA A 114 22.89 -3.56 20.70
CA ALA A 114 22.74 -4.42 19.53
C ALA A 114 24.02 -4.52 18.68
N ASP A 115 25.06 -3.73 18.96
CA ASP A 115 26.40 -3.96 18.42
C ASP A 115 27.09 -5.07 19.25
N PRO A 116 27.40 -6.24 18.68
CA PRO A 116 28.29 -7.21 19.34
C PRO A 116 29.72 -6.63 19.36
N PRO A 117 30.54 -6.99 20.38
CA PRO A 117 31.96 -6.64 20.36
C PRO A 117 32.61 -7.25 19.12
N GLY A 118 33.42 -6.43 18.43
CA GLY A 118 34.04 -6.76 17.17
C GLY A 118 34.81 -8.08 17.17
N SER A 119 34.77 -8.74 16.03
CA SER A 119 35.66 -9.83 15.65
C SER A 119 37.11 -9.37 15.77
N GLY A 120 37.83 -9.95 16.73
CA GLY A 120 39.28 -9.95 16.86
C GLY A 120 39.70 -11.32 17.34
#